data_AF-L7FMF8-F1
#
_entry.id   AF-L7FMF8-F1
#
_cell.length_a   1.000
_cell.length_b   1.000
_cell.length_c   1.000
_cell.angle_alpha   90.00
_cell.angle_beta   90.00
_cell.angle_gamma   90.00
#
_symmetry.space_group_name_H-M   'P 1'
#
loop_
_entity.id
_entity.type
_entity.pdbx_description
1 polymer ?
#
loop_
_entity_poly.entity_id
_entity_poly.type
_entity_poly.pdbx_seq_one_letter_code
_entity_poly.pdbx_strand_id
1 'polypeptide(L)'
;MKYFTLFITISLLFLIYTMVIYLFNNTVTNFSRNSVDYYINFLNEQEPKISYSQNEILKHNTIYCQSHNISNDKVNNTSVNSFYINLNWDTEGKNDNNEDISKLHNSLNTQYRLTKPRKSVPVDFSKSIEGLPDECGGHLDALWLWVNGSEEKWVESVKKYKPDYDSARFRDYNTLLYSMRSVYKYAPYIKRYFLATADQVPSYLNAPLGETSFILKSHNTNQSKYSHAKQHKESVEDVYNNHRDKDLYTLELVSHSEFVDNKSLPLFNSDALESRIHHIKNLGNCFVYFNDDFLLFRETPVSYFFKKGKIQRYHANDYGSKYFAARQKWDNSTFYTNKMLNKKFGKMMWRPHLLPSHVAYTMLKTSLLEMERVFQDEYEKQQMRKFREWNSINVMHLALHYLYYTGKADMIKQRDWSCYMALTMDHFKNQKAIFKINQTEPYAICVNDEMKEFEKDVEKGNTEIRYVLRWLQRSLPEKMPFEKGFGGD
;
A
#
# COMPACT_ATOMS: atom_id res chain seq x y z
N MET A 1 -28.98 -37.25 -45.05
CA MET A 1 -28.70 -36.63 -43.74
C MET A 1 -27.26 -36.80 -43.28
N LYS A 2 -26.73 -38.01 -43.06
CA LYS A 2 -25.36 -38.21 -42.52
C LYS A 2 -24.24 -37.47 -43.29
N TYR A 3 -24.27 -37.51 -44.61
CA TYR A 3 -23.29 -36.80 -45.45
C TYR A 3 -23.41 -35.27 -45.37
N PHE A 4 -24.63 -34.76 -45.14
CA PHE A 4 -24.88 -33.32 -45.00
C PHE A 4 -24.37 -32.81 -43.65
N THR A 5 -24.56 -33.59 -42.59
CA THR A 5 -24.01 -33.30 -41.25
C THR A 5 -22.48 -33.34 -41.24
N LEU A 6 -21.88 -34.30 -41.98
CA LEU A 6 -20.43 -34.40 -42.15
C LEU A 6 -19.86 -33.20 -42.93
N PHE A 7 -20.55 -32.77 -43.98
CA PHE A 7 -20.15 -31.58 -44.75
C PHE A 7 -20.17 -30.31 -43.88
N ILE A 8 -21.25 -30.09 -43.12
CA ILE A 8 -21.36 -28.93 -42.22
C ILE A 8 -20.27 -28.94 -41.15
N THR A 9 -19.95 -30.11 -40.56
CA THR A 9 -18.90 -30.22 -39.54
C THR A 9 -17.51 -29.95 -40.11
N ILE A 10 -17.20 -30.45 -41.31
CA ILE A 10 -15.93 -30.17 -41.99
C ILE A 10 -15.83 -28.68 -42.36
N SER A 11 -16.91 -28.07 -42.86
CA SER A 11 -16.93 -26.63 -43.16
C SER A 11 -16.76 -25.77 -41.91
N LEU A 12 -17.37 -26.14 -40.78
CA LEU A 12 -17.17 -25.43 -39.50
C LEU A 12 -15.72 -25.54 -39.01
N LEU A 13 -15.13 -26.73 -39.09
CA LEU A 13 -13.73 -26.96 -38.71
C LEU A 13 -12.77 -26.14 -39.58
N PHE A 14 -13.05 -26.06 -40.88
CA PHE A 14 -12.26 -25.24 -41.81
C PHE A 14 -12.42 -23.74 -41.52
N LEU A 15 -13.62 -23.29 -41.15
CA LEU A 15 -13.87 -21.89 -40.78
C LEU A 15 -13.18 -21.52 -39.45
N ILE A 16 -13.19 -22.43 -38.47
CA ILE A 16 -12.44 -22.28 -37.21
C ILE A 16 -10.94 -22.24 -37.50
N TYR A 17 -10.43 -23.15 -38.33
CA TYR A 17 -9.01 -23.21 -38.68
C TYR A 17 -8.54 -21.94 -39.41
N THR A 18 -9.33 -21.43 -40.35
CA THR A 18 -9.03 -20.18 -41.06
C THR A 18 -9.16 -18.96 -40.15
N MET A 19 -10.12 -18.91 -39.21
CA MET A 19 -10.15 -17.88 -38.16
C MET A 19 -8.91 -17.95 -37.27
N VAL A 20 -8.46 -19.15 -36.89
CA VAL A 20 -7.25 -19.34 -36.07
C VAL A 20 -6.02 -18.86 -36.83
N ILE A 21 -5.86 -19.22 -38.11
CA ILE A 21 -4.75 -18.72 -38.95
C ILE A 21 -4.84 -17.21 -39.14
N TYR A 22 -6.02 -16.66 -39.40
CA TYR A 22 -6.22 -15.21 -39.54
C TYR A 22 -5.88 -14.46 -38.25
N LEU A 23 -6.29 -14.99 -37.09
CA LEU A 23 -5.92 -14.46 -35.77
C LEU A 23 -4.42 -14.59 -35.51
N PHE A 24 -3.77 -15.67 -35.92
CA PHE A 24 -2.32 -15.85 -35.77
C PHE A 24 -1.50 -14.95 -36.70
N ASN A 25 -1.93 -14.76 -37.96
CA ASN A 25 -1.18 -14.01 -38.96
C ASN A 25 -1.44 -12.49 -38.87
N ASN A 26 -2.64 -12.03 -38.47
CA ASN A 26 -2.94 -10.60 -38.31
C ASN A 26 -2.68 -10.05 -36.90
N THR A 27 -2.25 -10.87 -35.93
CA THR A 27 -1.78 -10.37 -34.62
C THR A 27 -0.28 -10.08 -34.59
N VAL A 28 0.46 -10.37 -35.66
CA VAL A 28 1.83 -9.89 -35.85
C VAL A 28 1.80 -8.46 -36.39
N THR A 29 1.26 -7.53 -35.61
CA THR A 29 1.51 -6.10 -35.83
C THR A 29 1.77 -5.41 -34.51
N ASN A 30 3.05 -5.05 -34.35
CA ASN A 30 3.60 -4.08 -33.42
C ASN A 30 3.54 -4.42 -31.93
N PHE A 31 4.35 -5.40 -31.56
CA PHE A 31 5.22 -5.27 -30.38
C PHE A 31 5.82 -3.86 -30.36
N SER A 32 5.63 -3.11 -29.28
CA SER A 32 6.46 -1.92 -29.09
C SER A 32 7.82 -2.44 -28.62
N ARG A 33 8.80 -2.41 -29.54
CA ARG A 33 10.24 -2.56 -29.21
C ARG A 33 10.55 -1.76 -27.93
N ASN A 34 9.94 -0.59 -27.82
CA ASN A 34 10.02 0.33 -26.68
C ASN A 34 9.73 -0.29 -25.31
N SER A 35 8.92 -1.34 -25.13
CA SER A 35 8.59 -1.87 -23.80
C SER A 35 9.66 -2.82 -23.26
N VAL A 36 10.25 -3.63 -24.14
CA VAL A 36 11.43 -4.43 -23.81
C VAL A 36 12.67 -3.55 -23.80
N ASP A 37 12.79 -2.58 -24.70
CA ASP A 37 13.86 -1.58 -24.68
C ASP A 37 13.76 -0.71 -23.42
N TYR A 38 12.56 -0.38 -22.91
CA TYR A 38 12.38 0.33 -21.63
C TYR A 38 12.79 -0.53 -20.44
N TYR A 39 12.45 -1.83 -20.43
CA TYR A 39 12.90 -2.75 -19.38
C TYR A 39 14.42 -2.99 -19.43
N ILE A 40 14.98 -3.12 -20.63
CA ILE A 40 16.42 -3.27 -20.86
C ILE A 40 17.16 -1.96 -20.52
N ASN A 41 16.62 -0.79 -20.87
CA ASN A 41 17.16 0.52 -20.48
C ASN A 41 17.07 0.72 -18.97
N PHE A 42 15.95 0.33 -18.34
CA PHE A 42 15.82 0.23 -16.88
C PHE A 42 16.96 -0.63 -16.30
N LEU A 43 17.28 -1.78 -16.88
CA LEU A 43 18.42 -2.61 -16.43
C LEU A 43 19.80 -1.97 -16.73
N ASN A 44 19.91 -1.15 -17.78
CA ASN A 44 21.18 -0.62 -18.30
C ASN A 44 21.58 0.77 -17.76
N GLU A 45 20.66 1.58 -17.23
CA GLU A 45 20.97 2.93 -16.73
C GLU A 45 21.80 2.88 -15.43
N GLN A 46 23.04 3.37 -15.51
CA GLN A 46 23.99 3.56 -14.41
C GLN A 46 23.70 4.89 -13.70
N GLU A 47 22.61 5.00 -12.93
CA GLU A 47 22.41 6.17 -12.07
C GLU A 47 23.39 6.16 -10.87
N PRO A 48 23.78 7.34 -10.36
CA PRO A 48 24.68 7.45 -9.22
C PRO A 48 24.10 6.76 -7.98
N LYS A 49 24.97 5.96 -7.35
CA LYS A 49 24.71 5.19 -6.14
C LYS A 49 24.24 6.08 -4.99
N ILE A 50 23.08 5.79 -4.42
CA ILE A 50 22.69 6.32 -3.11
C ILE A 50 23.18 5.32 -2.06
N SER A 51 24.32 5.59 -1.43
CA SER A 51 24.79 4.81 -0.29
C SER A 51 24.18 5.40 0.98
N TYR A 52 23.42 4.59 1.72
CA TYR A 52 23.14 4.89 3.12
C TYR A 52 24.23 4.23 3.95
N SER A 53 25.18 5.04 4.45
CA SER A 53 26.28 4.48 5.22
C SER A 53 25.82 4.06 6.62
N GLN A 54 26.41 2.99 7.15
CA GLN A 54 26.24 2.54 8.54
C GLN A 54 26.34 3.69 9.57
N ASN A 55 27.17 4.70 9.30
CA ASN A 55 27.36 5.87 10.16
C ASN A 55 26.21 6.88 10.12
N GLU A 56 25.45 6.98 9.02
CA GLU A 56 24.31 7.89 8.90
C GLU A 56 23.08 7.34 9.63
N ILE A 57 22.87 6.03 9.57
CA ILE A 57 21.82 5.32 10.32
C ILE A 57 22.17 5.27 11.82
N LEU A 58 23.44 5.00 12.17
CA LEU A 58 23.90 5.04 13.56
C LEU A 58 23.84 6.45 14.16
N LYS A 59 24.30 7.50 13.45
CA LYS A 59 24.14 8.88 13.90
C LYS A 59 22.69 9.23 14.18
N HIS A 60 21.75 8.72 13.39
CA HIS A 60 20.32 9.00 13.57
C HIS A 60 19.80 8.44 14.91
N ASN A 61 20.12 7.19 15.25
CA ASN A 61 19.74 6.59 16.52
C ASN A 61 20.51 7.18 17.70
N THR A 62 21.79 7.52 17.52
CA THR A 62 22.60 8.15 18.58
C THR A 62 22.16 9.58 18.88
N ILE A 63 21.82 10.40 17.88
CA ILE A 63 21.30 11.76 18.07
C ILE A 63 19.90 11.72 18.70
N TYR A 64 19.06 10.76 18.32
CA TYR A 64 17.75 10.54 18.97
C TYR A 64 17.91 10.11 20.44
N CYS A 65 18.79 9.16 20.74
CA CYS A 65 19.07 8.74 22.12
C CYS A 65 19.70 9.84 22.97
N GLN A 66 20.61 10.64 22.41
CA GLN A 66 21.24 11.79 23.06
C GLN A 66 20.24 12.92 23.33
N SER A 67 19.30 13.17 22.41
CA SER A 67 18.25 14.19 22.59
C SER A 67 17.15 13.75 23.57
N HIS A 68 17.07 12.46 23.92
CA HIS A 68 16.03 11.88 24.77
C HIS A 68 16.56 11.18 26.03
N ASN A 69 17.82 11.43 26.44
CA ASN A 69 18.45 10.90 27.66
C ASN A 69 18.36 9.35 27.82
N ILE A 70 18.55 8.62 26.73
CA ILE A 70 18.58 7.15 26.76
C ILE A 70 20.05 6.71 26.92
N SER A 71 20.34 5.93 27.96
CA SER A 71 21.71 5.53 28.31
C SER A 71 22.38 4.69 27.21
N ASN A 72 23.58 5.11 26.77
CA ASN A 72 24.37 4.45 25.72
C ASN A 72 24.86 3.02 26.08
N ASP A 73 24.85 2.64 27.36
CA ASP A 73 25.46 1.39 27.83
C ASP A 73 24.73 0.11 27.38
N LYS A 74 23.50 0.21 26.85
CA LYS A 74 22.75 -0.93 26.31
C LYS A 74 23.02 -1.21 24.82
N VAL A 75 23.59 -0.25 24.08
CA VAL A 75 23.73 -0.33 22.62
C VAL A 75 24.88 -1.24 22.19
N ASN A 76 25.89 -1.45 23.05
CA ASN A 76 27.10 -2.19 22.69
C ASN A 76 27.02 -3.71 22.85
N ASN A 77 25.89 -4.25 23.32
CA ASN A 77 25.75 -5.68 23.59
C ASN A 77 24.39 -6.22 23.14
N THR A 78 24.15 -6.27 21.83
CA THR A 78 23.24 -7.26 21.24
C THR A 78 23.52 -7.42 19.75
N SER A 79 23.76 -8.66 19.36
CA SER A 79 23.85 -9.20 18.01
C SER A 79 22.53 -9.13 17.21
N VAL A 80 21.70 -8.08 17.38
CA VAL A 80 20.30 -8.06 16.91
C VAL A 80 19.94 -6.85 16.02
N ASN A 81 20.85 -5.88 15.84
CA ASN A 81 20.62 -4.74 14.92
C ASN A 81 21.18 -4.98 13.50
N SER A 82 21.19 -6.23 13.04
CA SER A 82 21.71 -6.61 11.71
C SER A 82 20.72 -6.35 10.55
N PHE A 83 19.48 -5.94 10.83
CA PHE A 83 18.44 -5.76 9.82
C PHE A 83 18.69 -4.59 8.84
N TYR A 84 19.54 -3.63 9.20
CA TYR A 84 19.88 -2.47 8.35
C TYR A 84 21.37 -2.43 7.93
N ILE A 85 22.06 -3.58 7.94
CA ILE A 85 23.47 -3.63 7.50
C ILE A 85 23.53 -3.29 6.01
N ASN A 86 24.05 -2.10 5.71
CA ASN A 86 24.54 -1.64 4.41
C ASN A 86 23.74 -2.16 3.20
N LEU A 87 22.66 -1.47 2.83
CA LEU A 87 22.14 -1.52 1.45
C LEU A 87 23.15 -0.79 0.54
N ASN A 88 24.35 -1.36 0.37
CA ASN A 88 25.30 -0.95 -0.64
C ASN A 88 24.87 -1.58 -1.95
N TRP A 89 24.32 -0.77 -2.85
CA TRP A 89 23.77 -1.15 -4.17
C TRP A 89 24.84 -1.57 -5.19
N ASP A 90 26.03 -1.95 -4.71
CA ASP A 90 27.27 -1.80 -5.47
C ASP A 90 27.53 -2.90 -6.51
N THR A 91 26.74 -3.98 -6.53
CA THR A 91 27.03 -5.14 -7.40
C THR A 91 25.82 -5.88 -8.00
N GLU A 92 24.62 -5.73 -7.47
CA GLU A 92 23.49 -6.60 -7.87
C GLU A 92 22.86 -6.23 -9.21
N GLY A 93 22.82 -4.96 -9.61
CA GLY A 93 22.13 -4.56 -10.85
C GLY A 93 22.65 -5.22 -12.13
N LYS A 94 23.95 -5.56 -12.21
CA LYS A 94 24.52 -6.31 -13.34
C LYS A 94 24.21 -7.81 -13.27
N ASN A 95 24.15 -8.38 -12.06
CA ASN A 95 23.83 -9.78 -11.86
C ASN A 95 22.35 -10.05 -12.10
N ASP A 96 21.47 -9.18 -11.59
CA ASP A 96 20.04 -9.16 -11.90
C ASP A 96 19.82 -9.12 -13.41
N ASN A 97 20.54 -8.23 -14.13
CA ASN A 97 20.42 -8.12 -15.58
C ASN A 97 20.76 -9.44 -16.31
N ASN A 98 21.83 -10.12 -15.91
CA ASN A 98 22.23 -11.40 -16.50
C ASN A 98 21.23 -12.53 -16.20
N GLU A 99 20.74 -12.61 -14.96
CA GLU A 99 19.70 -13.58 -14.58
C GLU A 99 18.36 -13.30 -15.28
N ASP A 100 18.04 -12.00 -15.41
CA ASP A 100 16.79 -11.53 -15.96
C ASP A 100 16.66 -11.89 -17.44
N ILE A 101 17.66 -11.53 -18.25
CA ILE A 101 17.62 -11.72 -19.71
C ILE A 101 17.39 -13.20 -20.08
N SER A 102 18.01 -14.15 -19.36
CA SER A 102 17.98 -15.57 -19.69
C SER A 102 16.64 -16.26 -19.35
N LYS A 103 16.09 -16.00 -18.16
CA LYS A 103 14.85 -16.65 -17.67
C LYS A 103 13.57 -15.96 -18.20
N LEU A 104 13.63 -14.65 -18.40
CA LEU A 104 12.47 -13.82 -18.76
C LEU A 104 12.02 -14.09 -20.21
N HIS A 105 12.94 -14.12 -21.17
CA HIS A 105 12.64 -14.30 -22.60
C HIS A 105 11.69 -15.48 -22.89
N ASN A 106 11.88 -16.62 -22.23
CA ASN A 106 11.06 -17.82 -22.44
C ASN A 106 9.70 -17.77 -21.72
N SER A 107 9.63 -17.14 -20.54
CA SER A 107 8.38 -17.03 -19.76
C SER A 107 7.42 -15.98 -20.34
N LEU A 108 7.96 -14.86 -20.83
CA LEU A 108 7.18 -13.73 -21.33
C LEU A 108 6.39 -14.03 -22.60
N ASN A 109 6.97 -14.80 -23.52
CA ASN A 109 6.31 -15.22 -24.76
C ASN A 109 4.99 -15.99 -24.51
N THR A 110 4.90 -16.72 -23.39
CA THR A 110 3.73 -17.55 -23.07
C THR A 110 2.61 -16.72 -22.43
N GLN A 111 2.94 -15.73 -21.59
CA GLN A 111 1.96 -14.92 -20.87
C GLN A 111 1.40 -13.75 -21.72
N TYR A 112 2.20 -13.24 -22.66
CA TYR A 112 1.86 -12.11 -23.55
C TYR A 112 0.63 -12.37 -24.44
N ARG A 113 0.34 -13.63 -24.78
CA ARG A 113 -0.84 -13.99 -25.59
C ARG A 113 -2.18 -13.67 -24.92
N LEU A 114 -2.21 -13.35 -23.62
CA LEU A 114 -3.45 -13.29 -22.82
C LEU A 114 -3.78 -11.91 -22.21
N THR A 115 -2.88 -10.91 -22.31
CA THR A 115 -3.13 -9.57 -21.71
C THR A 115 -2.77 -8.46 -22.68
N LYS A 116 -3.78 -7.76 -23.23
CA LYS A 116 -3.55 -6.50 -23.95
C LYS A 116 -3.40 -5.34 -22.95
N PRO A 117 -2.36 -4.51 -23.03
CA PRO A 117 -2.27 -3.30 -22.22
C PRO A 117 -3.44 -2.37 -22.55
N ARG A 118 -4.12 -1.84 -21.53
CA ARG A 118 -5.03 -0.70 -21.70
C ARG A 118 -4.17 0.55 -21.77
N LYS A 119 -4.26 1.31 -22.86
CA LYS A 119 -3.66 2.65 -22.92
C LYS A 119 -4.17 3.47 -21.73
N SER A 120 -3.26 4.06 -20.95
CA SER A 120 -3.59 5.07 -19.97
C SER A 120 -4.31 6.21 -20.69
N VAL A 121 -5.48 6.60 -20.17
CA VAL A 121 -6.13 7.83 -20.58
C VAL A 121 -5.49 8.93 -19.74
N PRO A 122 -4.89 9.98 -20.34
CA PRO A 122 -4.30 11.07 -19.57
C PRO A 122 -5.29 11.65 -18.57
N VAL A 123 -4.85 11.87 -17.34
CA VAL A 123 -5.68 12.48 -16.30
C VAL A 123 -5.36 13.97 -16.22
N ASP A 124 -6.38 14.80 -16.43
CA ASP A 124 -6.26 16.25 -16.19
C ASP A 124 -6.36 16.54 -14.69
N PHE A 125 -5.22 16.67 -14.02
CA PHE A 125 -5.19 16.97 -12.59
C PHE A 125 -5.72 18.36 -12.24
N SER A 126 -5.81 19.30 -13.19
CA SER A 126 -6.37 20.63 -12.92
C SER A 126 -7.86 20.60 -12.55
N LYS A 127 -8.56 19.53 -12.97
CA LYS A 127 -9.98 19.27 -12.70
C LYS A 127 -10.21 18.15 -11.68
N SER A 128 -9.14 17.64 -11.06
CA SER A 128 -9.22 16.33 -10.42
C SER A 128 -10.02 16.27 -9.12
N ILE A 129 -10.38 17.39 -8.49
CA ILE A 129 -11.37 17.39 -7.40
C ILE A 129 -12.83 17.37 -7.91
N GLU A 130 -13.07 17.59 -9.22
CA GLU A 130 -14.39 17.48 -9.81
C GLU A 130 -14.88 16.03 -9.72
N GLY A 131 -16.06 15.84 -9.13
CA GLY A 131 -16.66 14.52 -8.90
C GLY A 131 -16.46 13.97 -7.49
N LEU A 132 -15.74 14.67 -6.61
CA LEU A 132 -15.82 14.39 -5.17
C LEU A 132 -17.25 14.68 -4.67
N PRO A 133 -17.83 13.79 -3.84
CA PRO A 133 -19.08 14.08 -3.14
C PRO A 133 -18.99 15.34 -2.27
N ASP A 134 -20.10 16.08 -2.14
CA ASP A 134 -20.18 17.28 -1.27
C ASP A 134 -19.82 16.96 0.19
N GLU A 135 -20.16 15.75 0.66
CA GLU A 135 -19.82 15.28 2.01
C GLU A 135 -18.30 15.15 2.26
N CYS A 136 -17.47 15.24 1.22
CA CYS A 136 -16.01 15.26 1.33
C CYS A 136 -15.46 16.66 1.66
N GLY A 137 -16.28 17.72 1.66
CA GLY A 137 -15.81 19.07 2.00
C GLY A 137 -14.72 19.59 1.06
N GLY A 138 -14.72 19.15 -0.20
CA GLY A 138 -13.78 19.60 -1.23
C GLY A 138 -12.38 18.99 -1.18
N HIS A 139 -12.11 18.04 -0.28
CA HIS A 139 -10.81 17.37 -0.17
C HIS A 139 -10.93 15.86 -0.01
N LEU A 140 -9.83 15.17 -0.29
CA LEU A 140 -9.66 13.74 -0.08
C LEU A 140 -8.32 13.55 0.64
N ASP A 141 -8.33 12.84 1.77
CA ASP A 141 -7.12 12.61 2.57
C ASP A 141 -6.49 11.26 2.24
N ALA A 142 -5.18 11.12 2.44
CA ALA A 142 -4.49 9.84 2.46
C ALA A 142 -4.05 9.51 3.88
N LEU A 143 -4.35 8.29 4.35
CA LEU A 143 -4.02 7.81 5.69
C LEU A 143 -3.20 6.52 5.60
N TRP A 144 -2.08 6.47 6.32
CA TRP A 144 -1.27 5.28 6.52
C TRP A 144 -1.23 4.87 7.99
N LEU A 145 -1.18 3.56 8.24
CA LEU A 145 -0.73 2.99 9.51
C LEU A 145 0.64 2.36 9.29
N TRP A 146 1.57 2.60 10.20
CA TRP A 146 2.92 2.05 10.08
C TRP A 146 3.60 1.92 11.44
N VAL A 147 4.47 0.91 11.54
CA VAL A 147 5.42 0.77 12.64
C VAL A 147 6.79 0.40 12.09
N ASN A 148 7.85 0.88 12.74
CA ASN A 148 9.19 0.35 12.57
C ASN A 148 9.35 -0.89 13.45
N GLY A 149 9.21 -2.08 12.86
CA GLY A 149 9.35 -3.34 13.60
C GLY A 149 10.78 -3.68 14.04
N SER A 150 11.77 -2.87 13.66
CA SER A 150 13.17 -3.02 14.05
C SER A 150 13.60 -2.02 15.13
N GLU A 151 12.76 -1.09 15.56
CA GLU A 151 13.09 -0.19 16.68
C GLU A 151 13.17 -0.96 18.00
N GLU A 152 14.29 -0.84 18.72
CA GLU A 152 14.56 -1.58 19.96
C GLU A 152 13.44 -1.43 21.00
N LYS A 153 12.99 -0.20 21.28
CA LYS A 153 11.89 0.06 22.23
C LYS A 153 10.59 -0.63 21.83
N TRP A 154 10.27 -0.61 20.54
CA TRP A 154 9.08 -1.25 20.02
C TRP A 154 9.18 -2.78 20.13
N VAL A 155 10.35 -3.35 19.80
CA VAL A 155 10.64 -4.78 19.93
C VAL A 155 10.58 -5.23 21.39
N GLU A 156 11.17 -4.48 22.33
CA GLU A 156 11.06 -4.73 23.77
C GLU A 156 9.59 -4.74 24.23
N SER A 157 8.81 -3.77 23.75
CA SER A 157 7.38 -3.65 24.02
C SER A 157 6.59 -4.87 23.53
N VAL A 158 6.80 -5.31 22.28
CA VAL A 158 6.15 -6.51 21.72
C VAL A 158 6.52 -7.76 22.50
N LYS A 159 7.83 -7.97 22.76
CA LYS A 159 8.33 -9.17 23.44
C LYS A 159 7.78 -9.34 24.85
N LYS A 160 7.40 -8.25 25.52
CA LYS A 160 6.71 -8.29 26.81
C LYS A 160 5.35 -9.01 26.74
N TYR A 161 4.64 -8.90 25.61
CA TYR A 161 3.33 -9.52 25.42
C TYR A 161 3.41 -10.84 24.64
N LYS A 162 4.35 -10.94 23.70
CA LYS A 162 4.54 -12.13 22.88
C LYS A 162 6.03 -12.32 22.53
N PRO A 163 6.79 -13.07 23.35
CA PRO A 163 8.22 -13.31 23.12
C PRO A 163 8.52 -14.01 21.77
N ASP A 164 7.60 -14.85 21.31
CA ASP A 164 7.66 -15.65 20.08
C ASP A 164 6.85 -15.03 18.92
N TYR A 165 6.78 -13.70 18.86
CA TYR A 165 6.06 -13.01 17.78
C TYR A 165 6.72 -13.27 16.42
N ASP A 166 5.90 -13.25 15.37
CA ASP A 166 6.35 -13.40 13.98
C ASP A 166 6.90 -12.04 13.51
N SER A 167 8.22 -11.88 13.49
CA SER A 167 8.88 -10.63 13.11
C SER A 167 8.65 -10.26 11.65
N ALA A 168 8.37 -11.25 10.77
CA ALA A 168 8.04 -10.98 9.37
C ALA A 168 6.77 -10.12 9.22
N ARG A 169 5.87 -10.15 10.21
CA ARG A 169 4.65 -9.30 10.22
C ARG A 169 4.91 -7.82 10.42
N PHE A 170 6.11 -7.46 10.85
CA PHE A 170 6.49 -6.09 11.18
C PHE A 170 7.76 -5.66 10.46
N ARG A 171 8.20 -6.45 9.48
CA ARG A 171 9.41 -6.15 8.72
C ARG A 171 9.15 -4.93 7.84
N ASP A 172 9.91 -3.87 8.09
CA ASP A 172 9.91 -2.67 7.26
C ASP A 172 11.12 -2.68 6.33
N TYR A 173 10.86 -2.51 5.03
CA TYR A 173 11.88 -2.37 4.00
C TYR A 173 11.65 -1.11 3.15
N ASN A 174 11.12 -0.03 3.75
CA ASN A 174 10.87 1.27 3.10
C ASN A 174 9.78 1.26 2.01
N THR A 175 8.86 0.30 2.03
CA THR A 175 7.66 0.32 1.16
C THR A 175 6.80 1.56 1.42
N LEU A 176 6.69 2.00 2.67
CA LEU A 176 5.95 3.21 3.05
C LEU A 176 6.42 4.45 2.27
N LEU A 177 7.73 4.63 2.11
CA LEU A 177 8.30 5.76 1.36
C LEU A 177 7.72 5.82 -0.05
N TYR A 178 7.76 4.69 -0.75
CA TYR A 178 7.26 4.60 -2.13
C TYR A 178 5.73 4.64 -2.19
N SER A 179 5.03 4.12 -1.19
CA SER A 179 3.58 4.31 -1.04
C SER A 179 3.22 5.80 -0.98
N MET A 180 3.88 6.58 -0.13
CA MET A 180 3.64 8.03 -0.02
C MET A 180 4.03 8.80 -1.29
N ARG A 181 5.19 8.48 -1.90
CA ARG A 181 5.60 9.05 -3.20
C ARG A 181 4.59 8.73 -4.30
N SER A 182 4.00 7.54 -4.29
CA SER A 182 3.02 7.14 -5.29
C SER A 182 1.75 7.99 -5.25
N VAL A 183 1.29 8.39 -4.06
CA VAL A 183 0.16 9.30 -3.91
C VAL A 183 0.52 10.68 -4.45
N TYR A 184 1.72 11.17 -4.11
CA TYR A 184 2.19 12.47 -4.58
C TYR A 184 2.26 12.53 -6.12
N LYS A 185 2.82 11.48 -6.74
CA LYS A 185 2.98 11.39 -8.20
C LYS A 185 1.66 11.16 -8.93
N TYR A 186 0.84 10.22 -8.46
CA TYR A 186 -0.30 9.71 -9.23
C TYR A 186 -1.66 10.22 -8.77
N ALA A 187 -1.75 10.87 -7.62
CA ALA A 187 -2.96 11.54 -7.13
C ALA A 187 -2.63 12.89 -6.45
N PRO A 188 -1.98 13.84 -7.14
CA PRO A 188 -1.50 15.11 -6.56
C PRO A 188 -2.59 16.05 -6.02
N TYR A 189 -3.88 15.73 -6.23
CA TYR A 189 -5.00 16.42 -5.61
C TYR A 189 -5.28 15.97 -4.18
N ILE A 190 -4.75 14.82 -3.76
CA ILE A 190 -4.71 14.42 -2.36
C ILE A 190 -3.53 15.16 -1.73
N LYS A 191 -3.82 16.26 -1.02
CA LYS A 191 -2.79 17.15 -0.44
C LYS A 191 -2.61 16.98 1.07
N ARG A 192 -3.51 16.24 1.72
CA ARG A 192 -3.55 16.00 3.17
C ARG A 192 -3.16 14.56 3.47
N TYR A 193 -2.02 14.39 4.11
CA TYR A 193 -1.42 13.10 4.45
C TYR A 193 -1.49 12.92 5.96
N PHE A 194 -1.87 11.73 6.39
CA PHE A 194 -1.89 11.30 7.78
C PHE A 194 -1.04 10.05 7.89
N LEU A 195 -0.04 10.06 8.76
CA LEU A 195 0.77 8.88 9.05
C LEU A 195 0.62 8.55 10.53
N ALA A 196 -0.16 7.52 10.84
CA ALA A 196 -0.39 7.06 12.19
C ALA A 196 0.65 6.01 12.61
N THR A 197 1.39 6.28 13.69
CA THR A 197 2.52 5.45 14.13
C THR A 197 2.54 5.21 15.63
N ALA A 198 3.35 4.24 16.07
CA ALA A 198 3.61 3.97 17.48
C ALA A 198 4.65 4.94 18.06
N ASP A 199 4.45 6.26 17.90
CA ASP A 199 5.40 7.33 18.25
C ASP A 199 6.72 7.29 17.49
N GLN A 200 6.69 6.68 16.30
CA GLN A 200 7.84 6.50 15.43
C GLN A 200 7.84 7.52 14.31
N VAL A 201 9.02 8.00 13.95
CA VAL A 201 9.24 8.90 12.82
C VAL A 201 10.03 8.15 11.74
N PRO A 202 9.50 7.95 10.53
CA PRO A 202 10.29 7.42 9.43
C PRO A 202 11.55 8.26 9.16
N SER A 203 12.67 7.59 8.95
CA SER A 203 14.00 8.22 8.89
C SER A 203 14.17 9.20 7.72
N TYR A 204 13.36 9.08 6.67
CA TYR A 204 13.38 9.95 5.49
C TYR A 204 12.57 11.25 5.68
N LEU A 205 11.82 11.43 6.78
CA LEU A 205 11.05 12.65 7.04
C LEU A 205 11.87 13.75 7.72
N ASN A 206 11.58 15.01 7.39
CA ASN A 206 12.12 16.19 8.09
C ASN A 206 11.36 16.46 9.40
N ALA A 207 11.56 15.65 10.44
CA ALA A 207 10.88 15.89 11.72
C ALA A 207 11.40 17.15 12.45
N PRO A 208 10.52 18.02 12.95
CA PRO A 208 10.91 19.14 13.79
C PRO A 208 11.39 18.64 15.16
N LEU A 209 12.61 19.02 15.55
CA LEU A 209 13.18 18.92 16.91
C LEU A 209 12.78 17.67 17.76
N GLY A 210 12.76 16.48 17.16
CA GLY A 210 12.48 15.23 17.87
C GLY A 210 11.01 14.99 18.24
N GLU A 211 10.07 15.75 17.68
CA GLU A 211 8.63 15.52 17.88
C GLU A 211 8.18 14.21 17.20
N THR A 212 7.32 13.45 17.88
CA THR A 212 6.72 12.19 17.38
C THR A 212 5.31 12.38 16.85
N SER A 213 4.77 13.60 16.96
CA SER A 213 3.50 14.04 16.40
C SER A 213 3.65 15.51 15.97
N PHE A 214 3.46 15.80 14.69
CA PHE A 214 3.69 17.12 14.10
C PHE A 214 3.00 17.27 12.75
N ILE A 215 2.85 18.53 12.29
CA ILE A 215 2.34 18.85 10.96
C ILE A 215 3.46 19.48 10.14
N LEU A 216 3.85 18.84 9.03
CA LEU A 216 4.70 19.45 8.01
C LEU A 216 3.84 20.12 6.96
N LYS A 217 4.25 21.32 6.55
CA LYS A 217 3.63 22.14 5.51
C LYS A 217 4.66 22.34 4.40
N SER A 218 4.32 22.02 3.17
CA SER A 218 5.17 22.27 2.00
C SER A 218 4.44 23.06 0.93
N HIS A 219 5.06 24.15 0.45
CA HIS A 219 4.55 24.94 -0.66
C HIS A 219 5.14 24.44 -1.98
N ASN A 220 4.30 24.31 -3.01
CA ASN A 220 4.70 23.85 -4.35
C ASN A 220 5.48 24.90 -5.18
N THR A 221 6.18 25.84 -4.53
CA THR A 221 7.00 26.86 -5.21
C THR A 221 8.43 26.76 -4.70
N ASN A 222 9.41 27.12 -5.53
CA ASN A 222 10.88 27.21 -5.27
C ASN A 222 11.30 28.14 -4.09
N GLN A 223 10.46 28.26 -3.07
CA GLN A 223 10.69 28.95 -1.81
C GLN A 223 10.20 28.04 -0.67
N SER A 224 10.95 26.98 -0.37
CA SER A 224 10.79 26.23 0.87
C SER A 224 11.31 27.06 2.06
N LYS A 225 10.49 27.98 2.58
CA LYS A 225 10.67 28.50 3.93
C LYS A 225 9.81 27.68 4.88
N TYR A 226 10.48 26.80 5.62
CA TYR A 226 9.92 26.11 6.78
C TYR A 226 9.22 27.13 7.69
N SER A 227 7.89 27.05 7.82
CA SER A 227 7.18 27.76 8.88
C SER A 227 7.15 26.87 10.12
N HIS A 228 7.85 27.31 11.16
CA HIS A 228 7.76 26.73 12.49
C HIS A 228 6.35 26.95 13.05
N ALA A 229 5.46 25.98 12.89
CA ALA A 229 4.14 26.02 13.50
C ALA A 229 4.19 25.52 14.94
N LYS A 230 4.70 26.36 15.85
CA LYS A 230 4.46 26.23 17.29
C LYS A 230 4.14 27.60 17.89
N GLN A 231 3.09 28.25 17.39
CA GLN A 231 2.49 29.40 18.10
C GLN A 231 1.05 29.79 17.73
N HIS A 232 0.40 29.20 16.71
CA HIS A 232 -1.01 29.47 16.45
C HIS A 232 -1.84 28.19 16.50
N LYS A 233 -2.91 28.24 17.31
CA LYS A 233 -3.96 27.21 17.46
C LYS A 233 -4.86 27.14 16.21
N GLU A 234 -4.30 27.16 15.01
CA GLU A 234 -5.08 26.98 13.79
C GLU A 234 -5.17 25.48 13.48
N SER A 235 -6.39 25.00 13.24
CA SER A 235 -6.59 23.60 12.82
C SER A 235 -6.14 23.41 11.37
N VAL A 236 -5.84 22.17 10.95
CA VAL A 236 -5.58 21.83 9.54
C VAL A 236 -6.70 22.33 8.63
N GLU A 237 -7.93 22.31 9.15
CA GLU A 237 -9.14 22.74 8.47
C GLU A 237 -9.18 24.26 8.25
N ASP A 238 -8.75 25.07 9.24
CA ASP A 238 -8.69 26.54 9.11
C ASP A 238 -7.66 26.98 8.06
N VAL A 239 -6.57 26.23 7.93
CA VAL A 239 -5.49 26.50 6.97
C VAL A 239 -5.92 26.16 5.55
N TYR A 240 -6.56 25.00 5.33
CA TYR A 240 -7.01 24.59 4.00
C TYR A 240 -8.15 25.47 3.46
N ASN A 241 -9.05 25.92 4.33
CA ASN A 241 -10.19 26.75 3.93
C ASN A 241 -9.80 28.20 3.60
N ASN A 242 -8.58 28.65 3.97
CA ASN A 242 -8.05 29.94 3.55
C ASN A 242 -7.55 29.88 2.09
N HIS A 243 -8.24 30.60 1.20
CA HIS A 243 -8.04 30.59 -0.27
C HIS A 243 -6.61 30.90 -0.79
N ARG A 244 -5.65 31.29 0.05
CA ARG A 244 -4.25 31.57 -0.35
C ARG A 244 -3.37 30.31 -0.47
N ASP A 245 -3.76 29.18 0.11
CA ASP A 245 -2.90 27.99 0.28
C ASP A 245 -3.33 26.76 -0.54
N LYS A 246 -4.01 26.95 -1.68
CA LYS A 246 -4.47 25.83 -2.52
C LYS A 246 -3.35 24.89 -2.99
N ASP A 247 -2.09 25.32 -2.97
CA ASP A 247 -0.90 24.54 -3.37
C ASP A 247 -0.10 23.97 -2.19
N LEU A 248 -0.67 24.01 -0.97
CA LEU A 248 -0.03 23.49 0.22
C LEU A 248 -0.27 21.98 0.38
N TYR A 249 0.80 21.22 0.56
CA TYR A 249 0.77 19.85 1.04
C TYR A 249 0.96 19.83 2.57
N THR A 250 0.17 19.00 3.26
CA THR A 250 0.28 18.80 4.71
C THR A 250 0.50 17.33 5.06
N LEU A 251 1.44 17.03 5.96
CA LEU A 251 1.61 15.72 6.58
C LEU A 251 1.43 15.84 8.09
N GLU A 252 0.41 15.19 8.63
CA GLU A 252 0.19 15.03 10.06
C GLU A 252 0.72 13.66 10.49
N LEU A 253 1.80 13.64 11.28
CA LEU A 253 2.27 12.44 11.97
C LEU A 253 1.43 12.29 13.25
N VAL A 254 0.72 11.18 13.40
CA VAL A 254 -0.28 10.96 14.46
C VAL A 254 0.18 9.81 15.36
N SER A 255 0.29 10.03 16.66
CA SER A 255 0.55 8.95 17.61
C SER A 255 -0.66 8.02 17.73
N HIS A 256 -0.44 6.72 17.89
CA HIS A 256 -1.50 5.77 18.25
C HIS A 256 -2.30 6.22 19.49
N SER A 257 -1.69 6.94 20.43
CA SER A 257 -2.35 7.49 21.62
C SER A 257 -3.34 8.61 21.35
N GLU A 258 -3.32 9.20 20.15
CA GLU A 258 -4.24 10.29 19.78
C GLU A 258 -5.61 9.79 19.32
N PHE A 259 -5.72 8.54 18.86
CA PHE A 259 -6.97 7.99 18.34
C PHE A 259 -7.39 6.65 18.96
N VAL A 260 -6.52 6.00 19.75
CA VAL A 260 -6.83 4.77 20.49
C VAL A 260 -6.97 5.09 21.99
N ASP A 261 -7.82 4.34 22.70
CA ASP A 261 -7.85 4.42 24.18
C ASP A 261 -6.49 4.03 24.77
N ASN A 262 -5.94 4.89 25.63
CA ASN A 262 -4.68 4.66 26.32
C ASN A 262 -4.65 3.33 27.10
N LYS A 263 -5.80 2.83 27.57
CA LYS A 263 -5.91 1.51 28.23
C LYS A 263 -5.63 0.35 27.27
N SER A 264 -5.85 0.55 25.97
CA SER A 264 -5.62 -0.44 24.93
C SER A 264 -4.16 -0.48 24.47
N LEU A 265 -3.35 0.54 24.75
CA LEU A 265 -1.96 0.61 24.31
C LEU A 265 -0.99 -0.22 25.18
N PRO A 266 0.17 -0.66 24.64
CA PRO A 266 0.55 -0.63 23.21
C PRO A 266 -0.29 -1.62 22.39
N LEU A 267 -0.40 -1.41 21.07
CA LEU A 267 -1.08 -2.32 20.14
C LEU A 267 -0.14 -2.77 19.03
N PHE A 268 -0.26 -4.04 18.63
CA PHE A 268 0.55 -4.69 17.58
C PHE A 268 -0.35 -5.40 16.56
N ASN A 269 -1.58 -4.90 16.43
CA ASN A 269 -2.65 -5.51 15.67
C ASN A 269 -3.29 -4.44 14.78
N SER A 270 -3.13 -4.58 13.46
CA SER A 270 -3.70 -3.66 12.49
C SER A 270 -5.21 -3.53 12.69
N ASP A 271 -5.96 -4.63 12.83
CA ASP A 271 -7.42 -4.57 13.03
C ASP A 271 -7.81 -3.74 14.28
N ALA A 272 -7.00 -3.76 15.34
CA ALA A 272 -7.29 -2.98 16.55
C ALA A 272 -7.08 -1.48 16.29
N LEU A 273 -6.00 -1.10 15.60
CA LEU A 273 -5.74 0.28 15.18
C LEU A 273 -6.80 0.76 14.17
N GLU A 274 -7.07 -0.06 13.15
CA GLU A 274 -8.07 0.15 12.10
C GLU A 274 -9.49 0.35 12.68
N SER A 275 -9.82 -0.28 13.81
CA SER A 275 -11.10 -0.06 14.51
C SER A 275 -11.25 1.34 15.11
N ARG A 276 -10.19 2.15 15.11
CA ARG A 276 -10.17 3.48 15.73
C ARG A 276 -9.71 4.62 14.82
N ILE A 277 -9.27 4.36 13.59
CA ILE A 277 -8.71 5.42 12.70
C ILE A 277 -9.64 6.61 12.46
N HIS A 278 -10.96 6.40 12.51
CA HIS A 278 -11.94 7.49 12.37
C HIS A 278 -11.99 8.46 13.57
N HIS A 279 -11.28 8.16 14.66
CA HIS A 279 -11.08 9.07 15.80
C HIS A 279 -9.89 10.01 15.61
N ILE A 280 -9.09 9.86 14.54
CA ILE A 280 -8.05 10.85 14.20
C ILE A 280 -8.72 12.20 14.01
N LYS A 281 -8.30 13.18 14.83
CA LYS A 281 -9.01 14.45 15.05
C LYS A 281 -9.23 15.22 13.75
N ASN A 282 -8.15 15.45 13.00
CA ASN A 282 -8.16 16.28 11.79
C ASN A 282 -8.40 15.48 10.50
N LEU A 283 -8.65 14.16 10.58
CA LEU A 283 -8.99 13.36 9.41
C LEU A 283 -10.35 13.80 8.85
N GLY A 284 -10.39 14.14 7.57
CA GLY A 284 -11.58 14.54 6.83
C GLY A 284 -12.59 13.41 6.69
N ASN A 285 -13.81 13.74 6.24
CA ASN A 285 -14.85 12.71 6.09
C ASN A 285 -14.49 11.70 5.00
N CYS A 286 -13.91 12.15 3.87
CA CYS A 286 -13.48 11.28 2.79
C CYS A 286 -11.97 11.08 2.84
N PHE A 287 -11.53 9.83 2.93
CA PHE A 287 -10.12 9.49 2.93
C PHE A 287 -9.86 8.17 2.22
N VAL A 288 -8.63 7.99 1.76
CA VAL A 288 -8.11 6.73 1.22
C VAL A 288 -7.13 6.17 2.24
N TYR A 289 -7.47 5.02 2.80
CA TYR A 289 -6.60 4.27 3.67
C TYR A 289 -5.62 3.44 2.85
N PHE A 290 -4.34 3.61 3.13
CA PHE A 290 -3.24 2.84 2.59
C PHE A 290 -2.64 2.00 3.72
N ASN A 291 -2.48 0.70 3.50
CA ASN A 291 -1.43 0.00 4.21
C ASN A 291 -0.07 0.47 3.66
N ASP A 292 1.01 0.26 4.39
CA ASP A 292 2.37 0.69 4.00
C ASP A 292 2.87 0.06 2.69
N ASP A 293 2.30 -1.08 2.30
CA ASP A 293 2.59 -1.82 1.07
C ASP A 293 1.61 -1.55 -0.09
N PHE A 294 0.67 -0.60 0.04
CA PHE A 294 -0.24 -0.20 -1.04
C PHE A 294 0.30 1.00 -1.81
N LEU A 295 0.42 0.89 -3.13
CA LEU A 295 0.92 1.99 -3.97
C LEU A 295 -0.03 2.27 -5.12
N LEU A 296 -0.13 3.54 -5.52
CA LEU A 296 -0.63 3.89 -6.85
C LEU A 296 0.47 3.63 -7.89
N PHE A 297 0.09 3.22 -9.09
CA PHE A 297 1.06 2.87 -10.14
C PHE A 297 0.73 3.50 -11.50
N ARG A 298 -0.28 4.37 -11.53
CA ARG A 298 -0.70 5.15 -12.70
C ARG A 298 -1.48 6.37 -12.24
N GLU A 299 -1.44 7.45 -13.01
CA GLU A 299 -2.28 8.64 -12.83
C GLU A 299 -3.72 8.24 -12.50
N THR A 300 -4.17 8.59 -11.30
CA THR A 300 -5.40 8.09 -10.70
C THR A 300 -6.40 9.23 -10.62
N PRO A 301 -7.50 9.24 -11.39
CA PRO A 301 -8.52 10.28 -11.29
C PRO A 301 -9.40 10.07 -10.05
N VAL A 302 -10.09 11.12 -9.56
CA VAL A 302 -11.09 10.95 -8.48
C VAL A 302 -12.14 9.90 -8.82
N SER A 303 -12.46 9.72 -10.11
CA SER A 303 -13.37 8.66 -10.57
C SER A 303 -12.95 7.22 -10.22
N TYR A 304 -11.67 6.99 -9.89
CA TYR A 304 -11.17 5.73 -9.35
C TYR A 304 -11.62 5.51 -7.90
N PHE A 305 -11.76 6.57 -7.11
CA PHE A 305 -12.21 6.50 -5.71
C PHE A 305 -13.72 6.70 -5.59
N PHE A 306 -14.28 7.68 -6.31
CA PHE A 306 -15.69 8.08 -6.27
C PHE A 306 -16.27 8.20 -7.67
N LYS A 307 -17.37 7.49 -7.94
CA LYS A 307 -18.09 7.62 -9.22
C LYS A 307 -19.57 7.80 -8.94
N LYS A 308 -20.16 8.87 -9.48
CA LYS A 308 -21.58 9.24 -9.27
C LYS A 308 -21.94 9.30 -7.78
N GLY A 309 -21.09 9.93 -6.98
CA GLY A 309 -21.31 10.10 -5.54
C GLY A 309 -21.05 8.86 -4.69
N LYS A 310 -20.57 7.75 -5.27
CA LYS A 310 -20.34 6.49 -4.55
C LYS A 310 -18.90 6.04 -4.58
N ILE A 311 -18.45 5.44 -3.47
CA ILE A 311 -17.15 4.80 -3.36
C ILE A 311 -17.04 3.64 -4.36
N GLN A 312 -15.91 3.55 -5.04
CA GLN A 312 -15.55 2.40 -5.87
C GLN A 312 -14.81 1.36 -5.02
N ARG A 313 -15.53 0.30 -4.61
CA ARG A 313 -14.94 -0.79 -3.82
C ARG A 313 -14.43 -1.90 -4.75
N TYR A 314 -13.12 -2.05 -4.86
CA TYR A 314 -12.51 -3.12 -5.65
C TYR A 314 -12.54 -4.47 -4.94
N HIS A 315 -12.84 -5.53 -5.67
CA HIS A 315 -12.88 -6.89 -5.14
C HIS A 315 -12.18 -7.90 -6.05
N ALA A 316 -11.54 -8.89 -5.42
CA ALA A 316 -11.01 -10.07 -6.09
C ALA A 316 -12.16 -11.01 -6.50
N ASN A 317 -11.89 -11.95 -7.40
CA ASN A 317 -12.84 -13.05 -7.70
C ASN A 317 -12.73 -14.19 -6.68
N ASP A 318 -12.47 -13.83 -5.43
CA ASP A 318 -12.27 -14.78 -4.35
C ASP A 318 -13.35 -14.61 -3.29
N TYR A 319 -13.90 -15.75 -2.88
CA TYR A 319 -14.85 -15.86 -1.77
C TYR A 319 -14.24 -16.67 -0.61
N GLY A 320 -12.91 -16.77 -0.55
CA GLY A 320 -12.13 -17.75 0.23
C GLY A 320 -12.60 -17.96 1.66
N SER A 321 -13.15 -16.94 2.31
CA SER A 321 -13.75 -17.01 3.64
C SER A 321 -14.69 -18.20 3.91
N LYS A 322 -15.34 -18.80 2.90
CA LYS A 322 -16.16 -20.02 3.07
C LYS A 322 -15.37 -21.35 3.16
N TYR A 323 -14.11 -21.39 2.73
CA TYR A 323 -13.27 -22.60 2.71
C TYR A 323 -12.10 -22.57 3.70
N PHE A 324 -11.82 -21.40 4.30
CA PHE A 324 -10.63 -21.16 5.14
C PHE A 324 -10.94 -20.89 6.62
N ALA A 325 -12.18 -21.04 7.08
CA ALA A 325 -12.49 -21.00 8.52
C ALA A 325 -11.55 -21.96 9.28
N ALA A 326 -10.98 -21.49 10.40
CA ALA A 326 -10.01 -22.23 11.22
C ALA A 326 -8.63 -22.58 10.59
N ARG A 327 -8.24 -22.07 9.41
CA ARG A 327 -6.88 -22.32 8.87
C ARG A 327 -5.83 -21.38 9.45
N GLN A 328 -6.14 -20.10 9.54
CA GLN A 328 -5.30 -19.07 10.14
C GLN A 328 -6.19 -17.96 10.71
N LYS A 329 -5.63 -17.17 11.63
CA LYS A 329 -6.36 -16.12 12.36
C LYS A 329 -6.98 -15.07 11.45
N TRP A 330 -6.30 -14.70 10.35
CA TRP A 330 -6.84 -13.75 9.37
C TRP A 330 -8.10 -14.28 8.69
N ASP A 331 -8.07 -15.51 8.15
CA ASP A 331 -9.23 -16.13 7.53
C ASP A 331 -10.41 -16.26 8.50
N ASN A 332 -10.11 -16.60 9.76
CA ASN A 332 -11.14 -16.73 10.78
C ASN A 332 -11.78 -15.38 11.14
N SER A 333 -10.98 -14.30 11.19
CA SER A 333 -11.50 -12.96 11.42
C SER A 333 -12.45 -12.52 10.30
N THR A 334 -12.12 -12.82 9.05
CA THR A 334 -13.00 -12.55 7.90
C THR A 334 -14.28 -13.38 7.95
N PHE A 335 -14.19 -14.66 8.32
CA PHE A 335 -15.34 -15.53 8.50
C PHE A 335 -16.27 -15.04 9.63
N TYR A 336 -15.72 -14.62 10.76
CA TYR A 336 -16.48 -14.03 11.87
C TYR A 336 -17.17 -12.73 11.43
N THR A 337 -16.45 -11.84 10.75
CA THR A 337 -17.01 -10.60 10.18
C THR A 337 -18.15 -10.89 9.19
N ASN A 338 -18.05 -11.93 8.35
CA ASN A 338 -19.14 -12.31 7.45
C ASN A 338 -20.43 -12.68 8.20
N LYS A 339 -20.33 -13.38 9.33
CA LYS A 339 -21.50 -13.71 10.16
C LYS A 339 -22.15 -12.44 10.72
N MET A 340 -21.35 -11.48 11.17
CA MET A 340 -21.86 -10.17 11.65
C MET A 340 -22.59 -9.41 10.54
N LEU A 341 -21.97 -9.29 9.36
CA LEU A 341 -22.58 -8.67 8.19
C LEU A 341 -23.89 -9.35 7.79
N ASN A 342 -23.91 -10.68 7.76
CA ASN A 342 -25.10 -11.45 7.39
C ASN A 342 -26.23 -11.22 8.39
N LYS A 343 -25.93 -11.24 9.69
CA LYS A 343 -26.91 -10.94 10.75
C LYS A 343 -27.45 -9.52 10.61
N LYS A 344 -26.58 -8.51 10.45
CA LYS A 344 -26.97 -7.09 10.36
C LYS A 344 -27.87 -6.81 9.15
N PHE A 345 -27.59 -7.41 8.00
CA PHE A 345 -28.27 -7.10 6.74
C PHE A 345 -29.29 -8.17 6.30
N GLY A 346 -29.74 -9.02 7.24
CA GLY A 346 -30.76 -10.04 7.00
C GLY A 346 -30.40 -11.04 5.89
N LYS A 347 -29.11 -11.39 5.76
CA LYS A 347 -28.64 -12.39 4.79
C LYS A 347 -28.57 -13.77 5.45
N MET A 348 -28.60 -14.82 4.62
CA MET A 348 -28.34 -16.18 5.09
C MET A 348 -27.03 -16.23 5.86
N MET A 349 -27.03 -16.88 7.03
CA MET A 349 -25.89 -16.91 7.98
C MET A 349 -24.55 -17.27 7.31
N TRP A 350 -24.59 -18.21 6.36
CA TRP A 350 -23.42 -18.74 5.66
C TRP A 350 -23.15 -18.07 4.31
N ARG A 351 -23.83 -16.96 4.01
CA ARG A 351 -23.61 -16.23 2.76
C ARG A 351 -22.18 -15.69 2.76
N PRO A 352 -21.37 -16.07 1.78
CA PRO A 352 -20.03 -15.55 1.63
C PRO A 352 -20.05 -14.17 0.99
N HIS A 353 -19.03 -13.38 1.26
CA HIS A 353 -18.82 -12.09 0.61
C HIS A 353 -17.50 -12.10 -0.17
N LEU A 354 -17.44 -11.30 -1.23
CA LEU A 354 -16.25 -11.16 -2.07
C LEU A 354 -15.16 -10.46 -1.27
N LEU A 355 -13.94 -11.00 -1.29
CA LEU A 355 -12.81 -10.35 -0.63
C LEU A 355 -12.49 -9.01 -1.31
N PRO A 356 -12.28 -7.93 -0.53
CA PRO A 356 -11.66 -6.72 -1.06
C PRO A 356 -10.36 -7.05 -1.79
N SER A 357 -10.11 -6.36 -2.90
CA SER A 357 -8.80 -6.40 -3.54
C SER A 357 -7.76 -5.82 -2.58
N HIS A 358 -6.58 -6.41 -2.50
CA HIS A 358 -5.51 -5.95 -1.61
C HIS A 358 -4.85 -4.68 -2.18
N VAL A 359 -5.52 -3.54 -2.00
CA VAL A 359 -5.16 -2.20 -2.47
C VAL A 359 -5.72 -1.14 -1.51
N ALA A 360 -5.37 0.12 -1.73
CA ALA A 360 -5.90 1.26 -0.99
C ALA A 360 -7.44 1.28 -0.93
N TYR A 361 -7.97 1.60 0.24
CA TYR A 361 -9.40 1.54 0.56
C TYR A 361 -9.98 2.94 0.75
N THR A 362 -10.90 3.35 -0.11
CA THR A 362 -11.66 4.58 0.09
C THR A 362 -12.73 4.39 1.16
N MET A 363 -12.79 5.30 2.11
CA MET A 363 -13.59 5.21 3.32
C MET A 363 -14.29 6.53 3.63
N LEU A 364 -15.36 6.44 4.42
CA LEU A 364 -16.07 7.60 4.98
C LEU A 364 -15.97 7.56 6.50
N LYS A 365 -15.36 8.58 7.12
CA LYS A 365 -15.25 8.73 8.59
C LYS A 365 -16.61 8.62 9.27
N THR A 366 -17.63 9.28 8.71
CA THR A 366 -19.03 9.19 9.17
C THR A 366 -19.57 7.76 9.17
N SER A 367 -19.22 6.95 8.16
CA SER A 367 -19.66 5.55 8.09
C SER A 367 -18.89 4.65 9.04
N LEU A 368 -17.62 4.95 9.35
CA LEU A 368 -16.87 4.24 10.37
C LEU A 368 -17.39 4.55 11.79
N LEU A 369 -17.74 5.82 12.06
CA LEU A 369 -18.42 6.23 13.30
C LEU A 369 -19.79 5.54 13.45
N GLU A 370 -20.57 5.45 12.37
CA GLU A 370 -21.84 4.72 12.34
C GLU A 370 -21.62 3.23 12.63
N MET A 371 -20.62 2.62 11.97
CA MET A 371 -20.29 1.22 12.12
C MET A 371 -19.83 0.87 13.54
N GLU A 372 -19.01 1.71 14.18
CA GLU A 372 -18.62 1.54 15.59
C GLU A 372 -19.86 1.49 16.49
N ARG A 373 -20.83 2.39 16.31
CA ARG A 373 -22.08 2.38 17.09
C ARG A 373 -22.93 1.13 16.83
N VAL A 374 -22.93 0.64 15.60
CA VAL A 374 -23.72 -0.54 15.20
C VAL A 374 -23.11 -1.85 15.74
N PHE A 375 -21.79 -1.93 15.83
CA PHE A 375 -21.05 -3.12 16.28
C PHE A 375 -20.24 -2.81 17.54
N GLN A 376 -20.84 -2.06 18.47
CA GLN A 376 -20.16 -1.49 19.64
C GLN A 376 -19.40 -2.56 20.44
N ASP A 377 -20.06 -3.65 20.81
CA ASP A 377 -19.46 -4.75 21.57
C ASP A 377 -18.23 -5.35 20.86
N GLU A 378 -18.29 -5.51 19.54
CA GLU A 378 -17.18 -6.04 18.77
C GLU A 378 -16.02 -5.04 18.65
N TYR A 379 -16.30 -3.75 18.54
CA TYR A 379 -15.29 -2.68 18.54
C TYR A 379 -14.60 -2.53 19.90
N GLU A 380 -15.36 -2.58 20.99
CA GLU A 380 -14.85 -2.58 22.37
C GLU A 380 -13.93 -3.78 22.63
N LYS A 381 -14.30 -4.96 22.14
CA LYS A 381 -13.43 -6.14 22.22
C LYS A 381 -12.21 -5.99 21.32
N GLN A 382 -12.39 -5.55 20.07
CA GLN A 382 -11.32 -5.51 19.06
C GLN A 382 -10.20 -4.54 19.45
N GLN A 383 -10.53 -3.34 19.94
CA GLN A 383 -9.53 -2.35 20.31
C GLN A 383 -8.61 -2.82 21.45
N MET A 384 -9.08 -3.72 22.33
CA MET A 384 -8.28 -4.25 23.44
C MET A 384 -7.30 -5.36 23.03
N ARG A 385 -7.36 -5.85 21.78
CA ARG A 385 -6.57 -6.99 21.32
C ARG A 385 -5.18 -6.56 20.88
N LYS A 386 -4.18 -6.92 21.69
CA LYS A 386 -2.75 -6.69 21.39
C LYS A 386 -2.30 -7.33 20.08
N PHE A 387 -2.83 -8.52 19.76
CA PHE A 387 -2.57 -9.29 18.54
C PHE A 387 -3.87 -9.84 17.97
N ARG A 388 -3.88 -10.21 16.69
CA ARG A 388 -5.02 -10.89 16.07
C ARG A 388 -5.31 -12.21 16.78
N GLU A 389 -6.58 -12.41 17.10
CA GLU A 389 -7.14 -13.60 17.74
C GLU A 389 -8.20 -14.27 16.86
N TRP A 390 -8.57 -15.50 17.19
CA TRP A 390 -9.55 -16.26 16.41
C TRP A 390 -10.91 -15.54 16.31
N ASN A 391 -11.39 -14.93 17.38
CA ASN A 391 -12.65 -14.17 17.41
C ASN A 391 -12.45 -12.66 17.15
N SER A 392 -11.40 -12.28 16.42
CA SER A 392 -11.22 -10.89 15.94
C SER A 392 -12.16 -10.57 14.79
N ILE A 393 -12.43 -9.29 14.58
CA ILE A 393 -13.08 -8.79 13.38
C ILE A 393 -12.02 -8.31 12.39
N ASN A 394 -12.18 -8.65 11.11
CA ASN A 394 -11.48 -7.97 10.04
C ASN A 394 -12.21 -6.64 9.76
N VAL A 395 -11.64 -5.52 10.23
CA VAL A 395 -12.30 -4.20 10.23
C VAL A 395 -12.45 -3.65 8.82
N MET A 396 -11.40 -3.73 8.00
CA MET A 396 -11.46 -3.26 6.61
C MET A 396 -12.48 -4.05 5.78
N HIS A 397 -12.54 -5.37 5.96
CA HIS A 397 -13.58 -6.19 5.33
C HIS A 397 -14.98 -5.79 5.81
N LEU A 398 -15.17 -5.55 7.12
CA LEU A 398 -16.45 -5.09 7.67
C LEU A 398 -16.88 -3.76 7.05
N ALA A 399 -15.99 -2.76 7.06
CA ALA A 399 -16.22 -1.40 6.60
C ALA A 399 -16.61 -1.34 5.12
N LEU A 400 -15.85 -1.99 4.25
CA LEU A 400 -16.09 -1.96 2.81
C LEU A 400 -17.43 -2.62 2.45
N HIS A 401 -17.82 -3.69 3.15
CA HIS A 401 -19.14 -4.29 2.96
C HIS A 401 -20.25 -3.45 3.58
N TYR A 402 -20.01 -2.81 4.73
CA TYR A 402 -20.96 -1.90 5.35
C TYR A 402 -21.29 -0.73 4.41
N LEU A 403 -20.28 -0.09 3.80
CA LEU A 403 -20.45 0.95 2.79
C LEU A 403 -21.28 0.47 1.59
N TYR A 404 -21.02 -0.75 1.10
CA TYR A 404 -21.79 -1.34 0.02
C TYR A 404 -23.26 -1.58 0.41
N TYR A 405 -23.51 -2.21 1.57
CA TYR A 405 -24.86 -2.55 2.01
C TYR A 405 -25.70 -1.34 2.42
N THR A 406 -25.05 -0.24 2.81
CA THR A 406 -25.72 1.05 3.10
C THR A 406 -25.88 1.93 1.86
N GLY A 407 -25.48 1.45 0.66
CA GLY A 407 -25.67 2.15 -0.61
C GLY A 407 -24.63 3.24 -0.92
N LYS A 408 -23.58 3.37 -0.09
CA LYS A 408 -22.51 4.36 -0.21
C LYS A 408 -21.36 3.92 -1.14
N ALA A 409 -21.27 2.63 -1.47
CA ALA A 409 -20.27 2.08 -2.37
C ALA A 409 -20.87 1.18 -3.45
N ASP A 410 -20.22 1.12 -4.61
CA ASP A 410 -20.46 0.14 -5.67
C ASP A 410 -19.31 -0.88 -5.71
N MET A 411 -19.62 -2.13 -6.04
CA MET A 411 -18.61 -3.19 -6.19
C MET A 411 -18.01 -3.19 -7.59
N ILE A 412 -16.68 -3.05 -7.66
CA ILE A 412 -15.92 -3.01 -8.90
C ILE A 412 -15.00 -4.23 -8.98
N LYS A 413 -15.06 -4.93 -10.10
CA LYS A 413 -14.23 -6.11 -10.33
C LYS A 413 -12.79 -5.67 -10.63
N GLN A 414 -11.81 -6.24 -9.92
CA GLN A 414 -10.40 -5.86 -9.97
C GLN A 414 -9.75 -5.78 -11.38
N ARG A 415 -10.30 -6.43 -12.41
CA ARG A 415 -9.78 -6.56 -13.80
C ARG A 415 -8.79 -5.46 -14.25
N ASP A 416 -7.50 -5.73 -14.14
CA ASP A 416 -6.35 -4.87 -14.51
C ASP A 416 -6.33 -3.47 -13.86
N TRP A 417 -7.23 -3.20 -12.92
CA TRP A 417 -7.22 -2.00 -12.08
C TRP A 417 -6.15 -2.12 -11.01
N SER A 418 -5.90 -3.33 -10.50
CA SER A 418 -4.84 -3.53 -9.53
C SER A 418 -4.11 -4.86 -9.62
N CYS A 419 -2.88 -4.88 -9.13
CA CYS A 419 -2.04 -6.07 -9.08
C CYS A 419 -1.51 -6.33 -7.66
N TYR A 420 -1.74 -7.55 -7.16
CA TYR A 420 -1.09 -8.04 -5.95
C TYR A 420 0.22 -8.72 -6.32
N MET A 421 1.31 -8.31 -5.67
CA MET A 421 2.62 -8.93 -5.73
C MET A 421 2.95 -9.50 -4.35
N ALA A 422 3.14 -10.82 -4.31
CA ALA A 422 3.78 -11.49 -3.18
C ALA A 422 5.30 -11.34 -3.34
N LEU A 423 5.96 -10.59 -2.46
CA LEU A 423 7.41 -10.55 -2.36
C LEU A 423 7.88 -11.85 -1.70
N THR A 424 8.68 -12.65 -2.41
CA THR A 424 9.10 -13.98 -1.94
C THR A 424 10.61 -14.16 -2.00
N MET A 425 11.13 -15.24 -1.42
CA MET A 425 12.54 -15.65 -1.54
C MET A 425 12.90 -16.21 -2.94
N ASP A 426 12.02 -16.07 -3.93
CA ASP A 426 12.15 -16.65 -5.28
C ASP A 426 12.23 -15.53 -6.32
N HIS A 427 13.45 -15.26 -6.77
CA HIS A 427 13.77 -14.21 -7.74
C HIS A 427 12.86 -14.23 -8.97
N PHE A 428 12.62 -15.43 -9.53
CA PHE A 428 11.83 -15.57 -10.75
C PHE A 428 10.36 -15.19 -10.53
N LYS A 429 9.79 -15.46 -9.35
CA LYS A 429 8.43 -15.01 -9.01
C LYS A 429 8.35 -13.51 -8.87
N ASN A 430 9.33 -12.90 -8.20
CA ASN A 430 9.40 -11.45 -8.02
C ASN A 430 9.53 -10.74 -9.37
N GLN A 431 10.44 -11.21 -10.21
CA GLN A 431 10.64 -10.73 -11.58
C GLN A 431 9.37 -10.83 -12.41
N LYS A 432 8.70 -11.99 -12.40
CA LYS A 432 7.44 -12.20 -13.15
C LYS A 432 6.33 -11.24 -12.68
N ALA A 433 6.27 -10.96 -11.37
CA ALA A 433 5.31 -10.01 -10.82
C ALA A 433 5.60 -8.57 -11.29
N ILE A 434 6.86 -8.12 -11.19
CA ILE A 434 7.30 -6.79 -11.66
C ILE A 434 7.03 -6.63 -13.16
N PHE A 435 7.41 -7.63 -13.97
CA PHE A 435 7.15 -7.59 -15.40
C PHE A 435 5.65 -7.43 -15.69
N LYS A 436 4.80 -8.21 -15.02
CA LYS A 436 3.34 -8.11 -15.18
C LYS A 436 2.84 -6.72 -14.80
N ILE A 437 3.34 -6.14 -13.71
CA ILE A 437 2.96 -4.79 -13.26
C ILE A 437 3.34 -3.76 -14.34
N ASN A 438 4.59 -3.77 -14.80
CA ASN A 438 5.07 -2.85 -15.83
C ASN A 438 4.31 -2.99 -17.16
N GLN A 439 3.89 -4.21 -17.54
CA GLN A 439 3.10 -4.42 -18.76
C GLN A 439 1.63 -4.01 -18.64
N THR A 440 1.04 -4.21 -17.46
CA THR A 440 -0.39 -3.95 -17.26
C THR A 440 -0.68 -2.54 -16.77
N GLU A 441 0.33 -1.85 -16.25
CA GLU A 441 0.27 -0.50 -15.68
C GLU A 441 -1.01 -0.32 -14.84
N PRO A 442 -1.22 -1.13 -13.78
CA PRO A 442 -2.44 -1.04 -12.99
C PRO A 442 -2.55 0.33 -12.29
N TYR A 443 -3.76 0.70 -11.85
CA TYR A 443 -3.92 1.93 -11.03
C TYR A 443 -3.27 1.77 -9.66
N ALA A 444 -3.39 0.58 -9.08
CA ALA A 444 -2.84 0.29 -7.76
C ALA A 444 -2.09 -1.04 -7.74
N ILE A 445 -1.06 -1.12 -6.92
CA ILE A 445 -0.34 -2.34 -6.62
C ILE A 445 -0.26 -2.56 -5.12
N CYS A 446 -0.04 -3.80 -4.73
CA CYS A 446 0.41 -4.13 -3.39
C CYS A 446 1.67 -5.00 -3.46
N VAL A 447 2.68 -4.66 -2.66
CA VAL A 447 3.96 -5.37 -2.56
C VAL A 447 4.05 -6.04 -1.18
N ASN A 448 3.27 -7.10 -0.98
CA ASN A 448 3.09 -7.75 0.32
C ASN A 448 4.24 -8.71 0.63
N ASP A 449 4.78 -8.65 1.85
CA ASP A 449 5.79 -9.61 2.33
C ASP A 449 5.21 -11.03 2.46
N GLU A 450 5.70 -11.94 1.61
CA GLU A 450 5.49 -13.38 1.69
C GLU A 450 6.83 -14.16 1.69
N MET A 451 7.91 -13.53 2.17
CA MET A 451 9.25 -14.13 2.29
C MET A 451 9.30 -15.14 3.44
N LYS A 452 8.71 -16.30 3.20
CA LYS A 452 8.74 -17.44 4.14
C LYS A 452 10.18 -17.89 4.36
N GLU A 453 10.50 -18.17 5.62
CA GLU A 453 11.81 -18.67 6.04
C GLU A 453 12.98 -17.72 5.75
N PHE A 454 12.70 -16.41 5.67
CA PHE A 454 13.71 -15.36 5.51
C PHE A 454 14.87 -15.51 6.50
N GLU A 455 14.59 -15.90 7.74
CA GLU A 455 15.58 -16.08 8.80
C GLU A 455 16.58 -17.20 8.52
N LYS A 456 16.25 -18.15 7.61
CA LYS A 456 17.17 -19.22 7.21
C LYS A 456 18.21 -18.75 6.19
N ASP A 457 17.93 -17.68 5.45
CA ASP A 457 18.82 -17.14 4.41
C ASP A 457 18.58 -15.62 4.26
N VAL A 458 19.01 -14.87 5.28
CA VAL A 458 18.78 -13.43 5.38
C VAL A 458 19.38 -12.68 4.19
N GLU A 459 20.54 -13.11 3.68
CA GLU A 459 21.19 -12.43 2.57
C GLU A 459 20.40 -12.58 1.28
N LYS A 460 19.91 -13.79 0.97
CA LYS A 460 19.03 -13.99 -0.18
C LYS A 460 17.76 -13.14 -0.07
N GLY A 461 17.17 -13.06 1.12
CA GLY A 461 16.00 -12.20 1.35
C GLY A 461 16.30 -10.73 1.13
N ASN A 462 17.46 -10.27 1.63
CA ASN A 462 17.93 -8.90 1.41
C ASN A 462 18.18 -8.60 -0.07
N THR A 463 18.69 -9.56 -0.86
CA THR A 463 18.81 -9.42 -2.32
C THR A 463 17.45 -9.21 -2.98
N GLU A 464 16.42 -9.98 -2.61
CA GLU A 464 15.07 -9.79 -3.16
C GLU A 464 14.43 -8.46 -2.75
N ILE A 465 14.64 -8.04 -1.49
CA ILE A 465 14.23 -6.70 -1.03
C ILE A 465 14.91 -5.62 -1.86
N ARG A 466 16.24 -5.70 -2.04
CA ARG A 466 17.01 -4.75 -2.85
C ARG A 466 16.52 -4.71 -4.29
N TYR A 467 16.23 -5.86 -4.89
CA TYR A 467 15.68 -5.95 -6.25
C TYR A 467 14.36 -5.17 -6.40
N VAL A 468 13.41 -5.39 -5.49
CA VAL A 468 12.12 -4.67 -5.51
C VAL A 468 12.28 -3.19 -5.22
N LEU A 469 13.16 -2.80 -4.28
CA LEU A 469 13.39 -1.39 -3.96
C LEU A 469 14.07 -0.64 -5.11
N ARG A 470 14.99 -1.26 -5.87
CA ARG A 470 15.53 -0.68 -7.13
C ARG A 470 14.41 -0.36 -8.11
N TRP A 471 13.49 -1.32 -8.28
CA TRP A 471 12.36 -1.15 -9.18
C TRP A 471 11.41 -0.03 -8.71
N LEU A 472 11.08 0.03 -7.43
CA LEU A 472 10.26 1.10 -6.86
C LEU A 472 10.94 2.48 -6.98
N GLN A 473 12.24 2.57 -6.69
CA GLN A 473 13.01 3.80 -6.82
C GLN A 473 12.96 4.37 -8.24
N ARG A 474 13.14 3.51 -9.25
CA ARG A 474 13.07 3.93 -10.66
C ARG A 474 11.65 4.27 -11.10
N SER A 475 10.65 3.58 -10.56
CA SER A 475 9.24 3.86 -10.86
C SER A 475 8.75 5.17 -10.22
N LEU A 476 9.32 5.52 -9.07
CA LEU A 476 8.95 6.65 -8.20
C LEU A 476 10.21 7.43 -7.73
N PRO A 477 10.98 8.03 -8.67
CA PRO A 477 12.25 8.68 -8.35
C PRO A 477 12.07 10.02 -7.64
N GLU A 478 10.97 10.72 -7.95
CA GLU A 478 10.65 12.03 -7.40
C GLU A 478 10.38 11.96 -5.90
N LYS A 479 11.11 12.78 -5.14
CA LYS A 479 10.88 12.96 -3.71
C LYS A 479 9.54 13.67 -3.48
N MET A 480 8.78 13.22 -2.48
CA MET A 480 7.58 13.90 -2.03
C MET A 480 7.91 15.07 -1.06
N PRO A 481 6.99 16.02 -0.85
CA PRO A 481 7.28 17.30 -0.20
C PRO A 481 7.76 17.27 1.25
N PHE A 482 7.64 16.12 1.92
CA PHE A 482 8.01 15.91 3.32
C PHE A 482 9.34 15.16 3.49
N GLU A 483 9.96 14.74 2.39
CA GLU A 483 11.24 14.03 2.41
C GLU A 483 12.43 14.95 2.67
N LYS A 484 13.46 14.40 3.32
CA LYS A 484 14.79 15.02 3.43
C LYS A 484 15.37 15.36 2.05
N GLY A 485 15.76 16.62 1.88
CA GLY A 485 16.30 17.13 0.62
C GLY A 485 15.25 17.22 -0.50
N PHE A 486 14.00 17.55 -0.17
CA PHE A 486 12.99 18.00 -1.13
C PHE A 486 13.23 19.48 -1.51
N GLY A 487 13.22 19.81 -2.80
CA GLY A 487 13.28 21.19 -3.30
C GLY A 487 14.67 21.85 -3.35
N GLY A 488 15.76 21.10 -3.22
CA GLY A 488 17.14 21.61 -3.32
C GLY A 488 18.15 20.52 -3.67
N ASP A 489 19.20 20.94 -4.39
CA ASP A 489 20.29 20.18 -5.06
C ASP A 489 20.97 19.09 -4.23
#